data_AF-A0AA43D8Z3-F1
#
_entry.id   AF-A0AA43D8Z3-F1
#
_cell.length_a   1.000
_cell.length_b   1.000
_cell.length_c   1.000
_cell.angle_alpha   90.00
_cell.angle_beta   90.00
_cell.angle_gamma   90.00
#
_symmetry.space_group_name_H-M   'P 1'
#
loop_
_entity.id
_entity.type
_entity.pdbx_description
1 polymer ?
#
loop_
_entity_poly.entity_id
_entity_poly.type
_entity_poly.pdbx_seq_one_letter_code
_entity_poly.pdbx_strand_id
1 'polypeptide(L)'
;AISKVAKRHNLFLHMDGSRISNASVSLQEDFRRFTRDAGVDVLSFGGTKNGMMFGEAILFFDPKLAADFKYRRKQGMQLHSKMRFIGAQFDALLSNDLWKKNAEHANRMAKLLEKEIRKVNKAEITQSVDANGIFVKLPAHIIPELQQEQFFYIWNDRISEVRLMCSFDTTEDDVKRFGRKLEELLQA
;
A
#
# COMPACT_ATOMS: atom_id res chain seq x y z
N ALA A 1 -6.89 -20.45 2.17
CA ALA A 1 -7.70 -20.89 3.34
C ALA A 1 -8.99 -20.10 3.46
N ILE A 2 -8.93 -18.75 3.48
CA ILE A 2 -10.10 -17.86 3.63
C ILE A 2 -11.21 -18.16 2.61
N SER A 3 -10.90 -18.25 1.30
CA SER A 3 -11.90 -18.58 0.27
C SER A 3 -12.63 -19.91 0.55
N LYS A 4 -11.96 -20.92 1.11
CA LYS A 4 -12.62 -22.18 1.50
C LYS A 4 -13.66 -21.96 2.60
N VAL A 5 -13.34 -21.12 3.60
CA VAL A 5 -14.28 -20.77 4.66
C VAL A 5 -15.47 -20.00 4.09
N ALA A 6 -15.20 -18.97 3.27
CA ALA A 6 -16.23 -18.16 2.64
C ALA A 6 -17.22 -19.02 1.85
N LYS A 7 -16.71 -19.93 1.00
CA LYS A 7 -17.53 -20.88 0.23
C LYS A 7 -18.36 -21.80 1.11
N ARG A 8 -17.81 -22.34 2.20
CA ARG A 8 -18.58 -23.18 3.14
C ARG A 8 -19.76 -22.45 3.79
N HIS A 9 -19.66 -21.14 3.93
CA HIS A 9 -20.70 -20.30 4.53
C HIS A 9 -21.50 -19.48 3.50
N ASN A 10 -21.36 -19.78 2.20
CA ASN A 10 -22.02 -19.04 1.12
C ASN A 10 -21.75 -17.52 1.16
N LEU A 11 -20.52 -17.13 1.52
CA LEU A 11 -20.07 -15.74 1.56
C LEU A 11 -19.24 -15.42 0.31
N PHE A 12 -19.36 -14.19 -0.17
CA PHE A 12 -18.44 -13.63 -1.15
C PHE A 12 -17.13 -13.20 -0.49
N LEU A 13 -16.03 -13.36 -1.22
CA LEU A 13 -14.70 -12.89 -0.84
C LEU A 13 -14.31 -11.67 -1.67
N HIS A 14 -14.32 -10.51 -1.03
CA HIS A 14 -13.74 -9.28 -1.57
C HIS A 14 -12.27 -9.13 -1.15
N MET A 15 -11.45 -8.57 -2.05
CA MET A 15 -10.09 -8.16 -1.76
C MET A 15 -9.93 -6.65 -1.95
N ASP A 16 -9.54 -5.95 -0.88
CA ASP A 16 -9.00 -4.59 -0.98
C ASP A 16 -7.56 -4.67 -1.47
N GLY A 17 -7.36 -4.30 -2.74
CA GLY A 17 -6.08 -4.27 -3.41
C GLY A 17 -5.47 -2.87 -3.50
N SER A 18 -5.74 -1.96 -2.56
CA SER A 18 -5.19 -0.60 -2.57
C SER A 18 -3.65 -0.55 -2.63
N ARG A 19 -2.97 -1.61 -2.23
CA ARG A 19 -1.51 -1.84 -2.39
C ARG A 19 -1.18 -3.19 -3.04
N ILE A 20 -2.04 -3.65 -3.95
CA ILE A 20 -1.90 -4.97 -4.57
C ILE A 20 -0.56 -5.12 -5.32
N SER A 21 -0.08 -4.05 -5.97
CA SER A 21 1.19 -4.05 -6.67
C SER A 21 2.38 -4.30 -5.72
N ASN A 22 2.38 -3.69 -4.54
CA ASN A 22 3.41 -3.94 -3.50
C ASN A 22 3.40 -5.40 -3.04
N ALA A 23 2.21 -6.00 -2.90
CA ALA A 23 2.07 -7.41 -2.55
C ALA A 23 2.59 -8.33 -3.67
N SER A 24 2.25 -8.06 -4.93
CA SER A 24 2.71 -8.86 -6.07
C SER A 24 4.24 -8.91 -6.17
N VAL A 25 4.91 -7.76 -6.05
CA VAL A 25 6.38 -7.70 -6.15
C VAL A 25 7.09 -8.31 -4.94
N SER A 26 6.47 -8.27 -3.76
CA SER A 26 6.99 -8.93 -2.56
C SER A 26 6.86 -10.45 -2.63
N LEU A 27 5.70 -10.93 -3.08
CA LEU A 27 5.43 -12.36 -3.28
C LEU A 27 6.17 -12.94 -4.48
N GLN A 28 6.60 -12.10 -5.43
CA GLN A 28 7.14 -12.51 -6.73
C GLN A 28 6.15 -13.36 -7.52
N GLU A 29 4.87 -13.03 -7.45
CA GLU A 29 3.79 -13.79 -8.07
C GLU A 29 2.89 -12.89 -8.92
N ASP A 30 2.32 -13.46 -9.98
CA ASP A 30 1.32 -12.81 -10.82
C ASP A 30 0.05 -12.52 -10.03
N PHE A 31 -0.58 -11.36 -10.29
CA PHE A 31 -1.85 -10.95 -9.66
C PHE A 31 -2.89 -12.05 -9.65
N ARG A 32 -3.04 -12.76 -10.77
CA ARG A 32 -4.04 -13.81 -10.94
C ARG A 32 -3.93 -14.91 -9.87
N ARG A 33 -2.71 -15.31 -9.53
CA ARG A 33 -2.45 -16.46 -8.65
C ARG A 33 -2.97 -16.21 -7.23
N PHE A 34 -2.75 -15.00 -6.70
CA PHE A 34 -3.17 -14.65 -5.35
C PHE A 34 -4.51 -13.92 -5.29
N THR A 35 -5.20 -13.72 -6.43
CA THR A 35 -6.55 -13.14 -6.50
C THR A 35 -7.57 -14.17 -6.99
N ARG A 36 -7.81 -14.24 -8.30
CA ARG A 36 -8.78 -15.11 -8.96
C ARG A 36 -8.58 -16.58 -8.58
N ASP A 37 -7.36 -17.06 -8.73
CA ASP A 37 -7.06 -18.48 -8.53
C ASP A 37 -7.04 -18.83 -7.03
N ALA A 38 -6.88 -17.82 -6.15
CA ALA A 38 -7.09 -17.95 -4.70
C ALA A 38 -8.58 -17.90 -4.29
N GLY A 39 -9.49 -17.69 -5.23
CA GLY A 39 -10.93 -17.69 -5.05
C GLY A 39 -11.49 -16.40 -4.47
N VAL A 40 -10.90 -15.26 -4.82
CA VAL A 40 -11.49 -13.92 -4.67
C VAL A 40 -12.60 -13.76 -5.71
N ASP A 41 -13.73 -13.16 -5.32
CA ASP A 41 -14.87 -12.89 -6.20
C ASP A 41 -14.80 -11.47 -6.79
N VAL A 42 -14.40 -10.48 -5.98
CA VAL A 42 -14.29 -9.08 -6.38
C VAL A 42 -13.00 -8.47 -5.84
N LEU A 43 -12.25 -7.77 -6.69
CA LEU A 43 -11.02 -7.07 -6.35
C LEU A 43 -11.18 -5.55 -6.58
N SER A 44 -10.81 -4.76 -5.58
CA SER A 44 -10.54 -3.33 -5.75
C SER A 44 -9.06 -3.13 -6.07
N PHE A 45 -8.71 -2.97 -7.34
CA PHE A 45 -7.31 -2.81 -7.79
C PHE A 45 -6.83 -1.36 -7.62
N GLY A 46 -5.78 -1.23 -6.80
CA GLY A 46 -5.08 0.00 -6.43
C GLY A 46 -4.37 0.71 -7.58
N GLY A 47 -4.87 1.85 -8.04
CA GLY A 47 -4.16 2.70 -9.01
C GLY A 47 -3.46 3.89 -8.36
N THR A 48 -4.21 4.64 -7.55
CA THR A 48 -3.77 5.93 -6.96
C THR A 48 -2.47 5.81 -6.18
N LYS A 49 -2.33 4.79 -5.33
CA LYS A 49 -1.16 4.62 -4.46
C LYS A 49 0.08 4.11 -5.20
N ASN A 50 -0.03 3.83 -6.49
CA ASN A 50 1.05 3.30 -7.32
C ASN A 50 1.41 4.21 -8.51
N GLY A 51 1.16 5.53 -8.37
CA GLY A 51 1.62 6.54 -9.34
C GLY A 51 0.51 7.22 -10.13
N MET A 52 -0.75 6.83 -9.98
CA MET A 52 -1.88 7.57 -10.57
C MET A 52 -2.29 8.74 -9.68
N MET A 53 -2.76 9.83 -10.28
CA MET A 53 -3.35 10.95 -9.55
C MET A 53 -4.64 10.56 -8.82
N PHE A 54 -5.49 9.78 -9.49
CA PHE A 54 -6.69 9.18 -8.90
C PHE A 54 -7.23 8.07 -9.81
N GLY A 55 -7.85 7.06 -9.20
CA GLY A 55 -8.60 6.03 -9.90
C GLY A 55 -8.32 4.63 -9.38
N GLU A 56 -9.37 3.84 -9.26
CA GLU A 56 -9.33 2.45 -8.82
C GLU A 56 -10.13 1.60 -9.82
N ALA A 57 -9.71 0.36 -10.06
CA ALA A 57 -10.44 -0.56 -10.94
C ALA A 57 -11.15 -1.63 -10.11
N ILE A 58 -12.47 -1.77 -10.31
CA ILE A 58 -13.24 -2.85 -9.67
C ILE A 58 -13.34 -4.02 -10.64
N LEU A 59 -12.74 -5.14 -10.27
CA LEU A 59 -12.67 -6.36 -11.06
C LEU A 59 -13.59 -7.41 -10.45
N PHE A 60 -14.62 -7.80 -11.20
CA PHE A 60 -15.47 -8.93 -10.87
C PHE A 60 -14.96 -10.17 -11.61
N PHE A 61 -14.59 -11.21 -10.87
CA PHE A 61 -14.10 -12.45 -11.48
C PHE A 61 -15.25 -13.37 -11.96
N ASP A 62 -16.44 -13.23 -11.37
CA ASP A 62 -17.71 -13.72 -11.94
C ASP A 62 -18.52 -12.52 -12.48
N PRO A 63 -18.69 -12.42 -13.82
CA PRO A 63 -19.46 -11.34 -14.44
C PRO A 63 -20.91 -11.24 -13.96
N LYS A 64 -21.51 -12.33 -13.45
CA LYS A 64 -22.88 -12.30 -12.91
C LYS A 64 -23.01 -11.36 -11.71
N LEU A 65 -21.95 -11.23 -10.91
CA LEU A 65 -21.90 -10.32 -9.78
C LEU A 65 -21.88 -8.83 -10.20
N ALA A 66 -21.55 -8.55 -11.46
CA ALA A 66 -21.44 -7.18 -11.97
C ALA A 66 -22.72 -6.66 -12.65
N ALA A 67 -23.78 -7.47 -12.76
CA ALA A 67 -24.97 -7.19 -13.59
C ALA A 67 -25.52 -5.76 -13.40
N ASP A 68 -25.71 -5.35 -12.14
CA ASP A 68 -26.25 -4.02 -11.80
C ASP A 68 -25.18 -3.01 -11.36
N PHE A 69 -23.90 -3.39 -11.39
CA PHE A 69 -22.84 -2.59 -10.81
C PHE A 69 -22.68 -1.24 -11.52
N LYS A 70 -22.94 -1.16 -12.83
CA LYS A 70 -22.92 0.11 -13.58
C LYS A 70 -23.95 1.12 -13.04
N TYR A 71 -25.13 0.65 -12.63
CA TYR A 71 -26.18 1.49 -12.05
C TYR A 71 -25.82 1.92 -10.64
N ARG A 72 -25.31 0.99 -9.81
CA ARG A 72 -24.80 1.29 -8.46
C ARG A 72 -23.68 2.32 -8.51
N ARG A 73 -22.72 2.19 -9.43
CA ARG A 73 -21.64 3.16 -9.67
C ARG A 73 -22.19 4.54 -10.02
N LYS A 74 -23.23 4.62 -10.86
CA LYS A 74 -23.88 5.89 -11.21
C LYS A 74 -24.60 6.51 -10.02
N GLN A 75 -25.44 5.74 -9.34
CA GLN A 75 -26.23 6.21 -8.19
C GLN A 75 -25.33 6.62 -7.02
N GLY A 76 -24.23 5.90 -6.78
CA GLY A 76 -23.21 6.24 -5.79
C GLY A 76 -22.29 7.40 -6.20
N MET A 77 -22.61 8.12 -7.27
CA MET A 77 -21.84 9.27 -7.77
C MET A 77 -20.38 8.95 -8.13
N GLN A 78 -20.07 7.69 -8.44
CA GLN A 78 -18.76 7.20 -8.87
C GLN A 78 -18.62 7.07 -10.39
N LEU A 79 -19.66 7.45 -11.17
CA LEU A 79 -19.59 7.47 -12.63
C LEU A 79 -19.04 8.82 -13.13
N HIS A 80 -17.74 8.84 -13.42
CA HIS A 80 -17.06 9.99 -13.99
C HIS A 80 -17.47 10.23 -15.45
N SER A 81 -17.91 11.44 -15.79
CA SER A 81 -18.30 11.82 -17.15
C SER A 81 -17.13 11.72 -18.14
N LYS A 82 -15.95 12.25 -17.75
CA LYS A 82 -14.72 12.21 -18.56
C LYS A 82 -13.84 11.01 -18.16
N MET A 83 -14.38 9.80 -18.30
CA MET A 83 -13.72 8.54 -17.88
C MET A 83 -12.32 8.35 -18.49
N ARG A 84 -12.05 8.96 -19.65
CA ARG A 84 -10.72 8.96 -20.29
C ARG A 84 -9.59 9.43 -19.38
N PHE A 85 -9.85 10.31 -18.40
CA PHE A 85 -8.82 10.76 -17.47
C PHE A 85 -8.41 9.67 -16.47
N ILE A 86 -9.30 8.73 -16.13
CA ILE A 86 -8.94 7.54 -15.34
C ILE A 86 -8.35 6.47 -16.27
N GLY A 87 -8.97 6.25 -17.43
CA GLY A 87 -8.52 5.26 -18.41
C GLY A 87 -7.08 5.48 -18.89
N ALA A 88 -6.72 6.71 -19.27
CA ALA A 88 -5.37 7.04 -19.72
C ALA A 88 -4.30 6.85 -18.63
N GLN A 89 -4.67 7.06 -17.36
CA GLN A 89 -3.76 6.80 -16.25
C GLN A 89 -3.51 5.29 -16.05
N PHE A 90 -4.54 4.46 -16.16
CA PHE A 90 -4.37 3.00 -16.13
C PHE A 90 -3.60 2.47 -17.34
N ASP A 91 -3.86 3.02 -18.53
CA ASP A 91 -3.14 2.67 -19.75
C ASP A 91 -1.62 2.89 -19.58
N ALA A 92 -1.22 4.03 -19.03
CA ALA A 92 0.17 4.30 -18.69
C ALA A 92 0.70 3.39 -17.57
N LEU A 93 -0.05 3.24 -16.47
CA LEU A 93 0.37 2.44 -15.30
C LEU A 93 0.62 0.96 -15.66
N LEU A 94 -0.24 0.39 -16.51
CA LEU A 94 -0.20 -1.03 -16.89
C LEU A 94 0.68 -1.31 -18.12
N SER A 95 1.28 -0.27 -18.71
CA SER A 95 2.24 -0.40 -19.81
C SER A 95 3.67 -0.44 -19.31
N ASN A 96 4.55 -1.18 -20.02
CA ASN A 96 6.00 -1.19 -19.80
C ASN A 96 6.44 -1.49 -18.35
N ASP A 97 5.65 -2.30 -17.64
CA ASP A 97 5.86 -2.67 -16.23
C ASP A 97 5.96 -1.48 -15.26
N LEU A 98 5.36 -0.33 -15.59
CA LEU A 98 5.42 0.86 -14.72
C LEU A 98 4.85 0.58 -13.32
N TRP A 99 3.71 -0.10 -13.23
CA TRP A 99 3.12 -0.53 -11.96
C TRP A 99 4.10 -1.35 -11.10
N LYS A 100 4.93 -2.18 -11.73
CA LYS A 100 5.87 -3.07 -11.06
C LYS A 100 7.08 -2.29 -10.57
N LYS A 101 7.66 -1.46 -11.44
CA LYS A 101 8.79 -0.57 -11.11
C LYS A 101 8.46 0.36 -9.93
N ASN A 102 7.27 0.95 -9.94
CA ASN A 102 6.81 1.82 -8.85
C ASN A 102 6.69 1.07 -7.51
N ALA A 103 6.10 -0.13 -7.53
CA ALA A 103 5.94 -0.95 -6.35
C ALA A 103 7.28 -1.51 -5.82
N GLU A 104 8.17 -1.96 -6.70
CA GLU A 104 9.52 -2.40 -6.36
C GLU A 104 10.33 -1.27 -5.72
N HIS A 105 10.23 -0.06 -6.29
CA HIS A 105 10.87 1.12 -5.74
C HIS A 105 10.37 1.43 -4.32
N ALA A 106 9.04 1.51 -4.13
CA ALA A 106 8.45 1.79 -2.83
C ALA A 106 8.82 0.75 -1.76
N ASN A 107 8.80 -0.55 -2.11
CA ASN A 107 9.21 -1.63 -1.20
C ASN A 107 10.72 -1.55 -0.90
N ARG A 108 11.56 -1.24 -1.89
CA ARG A 108 13.01 -1.07 -1.70
C ARG A 108 13.33 0.08 -0.76
N MET A 109 12.62 1.20 -0.87
CA MET A 109 12.77 2.34 0.05
C MET A 109 12.34 1.97 1.47
N ALA A 110 11.26 1.21 1.62
CA ALA A 110 10.85 0.72 2.93
C ALA A 110 11.90 -0.21 3.56
N LYS A 111 12.54 -1.06 2.74
CA LYS A 111 13.68 -1.89 3.19
C LYS A 111 14.93 -1.09 3.51
N LEU A 112 15.19 0.01 2.80
CA LEU A 112 16.28 0.91 3.15
C LEU A 112 15.99 1.61 4.48
N LEU A 113 14.77 2.10 4.68
CA LEU A 113 14.34 2.75 5.91
C LEU A 113 14.38 1.78 7.10
N GLU A 114 13.98 0.53 6.91
CA GLU A 114 14.17 -0.55 7.88
C GLU A 114 15.64 -0.66 8.31
N LYS A 115 16.58 -0.65 7.36
CA LYS A 115 18.02 -0.71 7.66
C LYS A 115 18.50 0.51 8.44
N GLU A 116 18.06 1.71 8.07
CA GLU A 116 18.44 2.94 8.78
C GLU A 116 17.91 2.95 10.22
N ILE A 117 16.66 2.57 10.44
CA ILE A 117 16.05 2.47 11.78
C ILE A 117 16.79 1.46 12.66
N ARG A 118 17.16 0.29 12.10
CA ARG A 118 17.85 -0.77 12.84
C ARG A 118 19.26 -0.40 13.30
N LYS A 119 19.85 0.69 12.81
CA LYS A 119 21.12 1.20 13.34
C LYS A 119 20.97 1.81 14.73
N VAL A 120 19.76 2.17 15.14
CA VAL A 120 19.49 2.86 16.40
C VAL A 120 18.84 1.92 17.41
N ASN A 121 19.56 1.61 18.50
CA ASN A 121 19.13 0.63 19.50
C ASN A 121 17.80 0.95 20.21
N LYS A 122 17.36 2.20 20.22
CA LYS A 122 16.14 2.66 20.89
C LYS A 122 14.88 2.61 20.01
N ALA A 123 14.97 2.08 18.78
CA ALA A 123 13.84 1.91 17.88
C ALA A 123 13.50 0.42 17.69
N GLU A 124 12.23 0.05 17.89
CA GLU A 124 11.76 -1.34 17.77
C GLU A 124 10.78 -1.47 16.61
N ILE A 125 11.17 -2.17 15.54
CA ILE A 125 10.26 -2.50 14.43
C ILE A 125 9.33 -3.63 14.87
N THR A 126 8.02 -3.41 14.82
CA THR A 126 6.99 -4.26 15.42
C THR A 126 6.33 -5.24 14.45
N GLN A 127 6.49 -5.02 13.14
CA GLN A 127 5.89 -5.82 12.08
C GLN A 127 6.93 -6.16 11.00
N SER A 128 6.72 -7.26 10.28
CA SER A 128 7.52 -7.56 9.10
C SER A 128 7.33 -6.47 8.04
N VAL A 129 8.44 -6.01 7.47
CA VAL A 129 8.43 -5.01 6.38
C VAL A 129 8.29 -5.75 5.05
N ASP A 130 7.09 -6.25 4.76
CA ASP A 130 6.85 -7.07 3.56
C ASP A 130 6.38 -6.24 2.36
N ALA A 131 6.08 -4.97 2.55
CA ALA A 131 5.62 -4.05 1.52
C ALA A 131 6.31 -2.69 1.68
N ASN A 132 5.59 -1.60 1.49
CA ASN A 132 6.10 -0.24 1.56
C ASN A 132 5.83 0.48 2.90
N GLY A 133 5.46 -0.25 3.95
CA GLY A 133 5.13 0.30 5.26
C GLY A 133 6.02 -0.25 6.37
N ILE A 134 6.37 0.60 7.32
CA ILE A 134 7.14 0.25 8.52
C ILE A 134 6.33 0.68 9.74
N PHE A 135 6.24 -0.21 10.70
CA PHE A 135 5.68 0.06 12.02
C PHE A 135 6.80 -0.02 13.04
N VAL A 136 7.01 1.05 13.80
CA VAL A 136 8.15 1.19 14.70
C VAL A 136 7.73 1.90 15.98
N LYS A 137 8.11 1.36 17.14
CA LYS A 137 8.01 2.07 18.42
C LYS A 137 9.19 3.02 18.55
N LEU A 138 8.87 4.26 18.87
CA LEU A 138 9.83 5.32 19.13
C LEU A 138 9.53 5.96 20.50
N PRO A 139 10.54 6.49 21.22
CA PRO A 139 10.28 7.27 22.42
C PRO A 139 9.33 8.45 22.13
N ALA A 140 8.26 8.57 22.90
CA ALA A 140 7.18 9.53 22.62
C ALA A 140 7.67 10.99 22.48
N HIS A 141 8.71 11.37 23.23
CA HIS A 141 9.23 12.74 23.26
C HIS A 141 9.92 13.16 21.94
N ILE A 142 10.44 12.22 21.15
CA ILE A 142 11.11 12.56 19.87
C ILE A 142 10.14 12.64 18.68
N ILE A 143 8.94 12.07 18.82
CA ILE A 143 7.97 11.95 17.72
C ILE A 143 7.58 13.31 17.12
N PRO A 144 7.20 14.34 17.93
CA PRO A 144 6.81 15.63 17.38
C PRO A 144 7.91 16.31 16.58
N GLU A 145 9.17 16.15 17.00
CA GLU A 145 10.32 16.72 16.30
C GLU A 145 10.63 15.96 15.02
N LEU A 146 10.54 14.62 15.05
CA LEU A 146 10.72 13.80 13.86
C LEU A 146 9.61 14.03 12.82
N GLN A 147 8.39 14.40 13.25
CA GLN A 147 7.30 14.79 12.37
C GLN A 147 7.53 16.15 11.67
N GLN A 148 8.41 17.01 12.18
CA GLN A 148 8.83 18.23 11.47
C GLN A 148 9.71 17.91 10.27
N GLU A 149 10.45 16.79 10.34
CA GLU A 149 11.31 16.34 9.25
C GLU A 149 10.49 15.69 8.14
N GLN A 150 9.62 14.73 8.47
CA GLN A 150 8.69 14.10 7.52
C GLN A 150 7.38 13.77 8.22
N PHE A 151 6.25 14.02 7.56
CA PHE A 151 4.95 13.72 8.13
C PHE A 151 4.69 12.21 8.18
N PHE A 152 4.26 11.73 9.34
CA PHE A 152 3.77 10.37 9.55
C PHE A 152 2.74 10.32 10.67
N TYR A 153 2.03 9.21 10.79
CA TYR A 153 0.99 9.02 11.80
C TYR A 153 1.52 8.20 12.98
N ILE A 154 1.06 8.56 14.19
CA ILE A 154 1.07 7.62 15.31
C ILE A 154 -0.03 6.60 15.03
N TRP A 155 0.34 5.32 14.99
CA TRP A 155 -0.56 4.21 14.69
C TRP A 155 -1.17 3.61 15.96
N ASN A 156 -0.38 3.57 17.04
CA ASN A 156 -0.83 3.12 18.34
C ASN A 156 -0.17 3.94 19.45
N ASP A 157 -0.94 4.88 20.00
CA ASP A 157 -0.48 5.81 21.04
C ASP A 157 0.00 5.10 22.31
N ARG A 158 -0.60 3.96 22.68
CA ARG A 158 -0.31 3.25 23.94
C ARG A 158 1.12 2.74 24.02
N ILE A 159 1.72 2.44 22.87
CA ILE A 159 3.08 1.91 22.75
C ILE A 159 3.99 2.84 21.95
N SER A 160 3.50 4.05 21.61
CA SER A 160 4.21 5.02 20.78
C SER A 160 4.70 4.43 19.45
N GLU A 161 3.86 3.58 18.84
CA GLU A 161 4.14 2.99 17.53
C GLU A 161 3.70 3.93 16.43
N VAL A 162 4.62 4.27 15.54
CA VAL A 162 4.38 5.13 14.39
C VAL A 162 4.34 4.29 13.11
N ARG A 163 3.60 4.79 12.12
CA ARG A 163 3.50 4.18 10.79
C ARG A 163 4.17 5.07 9.75
N LEU A 164 5.30 4.59 9.25
CA LEU A 164 6.07 5.20 8.18
C LEU A 164 5.71 4.51 6.86
N MET A 165 5.58 5.29 5.79
CA MET A 165 5.17 4.78 4.48
C MET A 165 6.12 5.32 3.41
N CYS A 166 6.61 4.43 2.54
CA CYS A 166 7.31 4.82 1.32
C CYS A 166 6.36 4.73 0.12
N SER A 167 6.52 5.64 -0.82
CA SER A 167 5.76 5.74 -2.07
C SER A 167 6.65 5.45 -3.28
N PHE A 168 6.06 5.50 -4.47
CA PHE A 168 6.77 5.30 -5.74
C PHE A 168 7.78 6.41 -6.06
N ASP A 169 7.71 7.54 -5.36
CA ASP A 169 8.56 8.73 -5.51
C ASP A 169 9.42 9.04 -4.27
N THR A 170 9.41 8.18 -3.24
CA THR A 170 10.29 8.34 -2.07
C THR A 170 11.75 8.23 -2.49
N THR A 171 12.56 9.26 -2.25
CA THR A 171 13.97 9.19 -2.65
C THR A 171 14.82 8.51 -1.58
N GLU A 172 16.02 8.02 -1.97
CA GLU A 172 17.01 7.56 -1.00
C GLU A 172 17.45 8.67 -0.04
N ASP A 173 17.44 9.93 -0.48
CA ASP A 173 17.80 11.06 0.38
C ASP A 173 16.74 11.28 1.46
N ASP A 174 15.44 11.18 1.13
CA ASP A 174 14.36 11.27 2.12
C ASP A 174 14.55 10.22 3.23
N VAL A 175 14.87 8.98 2.84
CA VAL A 175 15.12 7.88 3.78
C VAL A 175 16.36 8.14 4.64
N LYS A 176 17.47 8.57 4.03
CA LYS A 176 18.73 8.82 4.76
C LYS A 176 18.62 10.05 5.66
N ARG A 177 17.90 11.09 5.25
CA ARG A 177 17.64 12.30 6.04
C ARG A 177 16.81 11.97 7.28
N PHE A 178 15.76 11.18 7.11
CA PHE A 178 14.98 10.64 8.23
C PHE A 178 15.85 9.80 9.19
N GLY A 179 16.66 8.88 8.65
CA GLY A 179 17.55 8.03 9.44
C GLY A 179 18.56 8.84 10.28
N ARG A 180 19.21 9.84 9.68
CA ARG A 180 20.12 10.75 10.39
C ARG A 180 19.41 11.51 11.51
N LYS A 181 18.25 12.11 11.23
CA LYS A 181 17.49 12.85 12.24
C LYS A 181 17.05 11.95 13.40
N LEU A 182 16.64 10.72 13.09
CA LEU A 182 16.29 9.72 14.11
C LEU A 182 17.50 9.38 15.00
N GLU A 183 18.68 9.19 14.41
CA GLU A 183 19.91 8.92 15.14
C GLU A 183 20.31 10.10 16.03
N GLU A 184 20.29 11.33 15.50
CA GLU A 184 20.57 12.57 16.25
C GLU A 184 19.68 12.70 17.49
N LEU A 185 18.36 12.47 17.36
CA LEU A 185 17.41 12.60 18.45
C LEU A 185 17.50 11.50 19.51
N LEU A 186 18.11 10.36 19.18
CA LEU A 186 18.21 9.22 20.10
C LEU A 186 19.60 9.08 20.75
N GLN A 187 20.60 9.78 20.20
CA GLN A 187 21.94 9.96 20.78
C GLN A 187 22.01 11.17 21.72
N ALA A 188 21.15 12.18 21.55
CA ALA A 188 20.89 13.22 22.53
C ALA A 188 20.22 12.66 23.81
#